data_AF-A0A3L7T9S4-F1
#
_entry.id   AF-A0A3L7T9S4-F1
#
_cell.length_a   1.000
_cell.length_b   1.000
_cell.length_c   1.000
_cell.angle_alpha   90.00
_cell.angle_beta   90.00
_cell.angle_gamma   90.00
#
_symmetry.space_group_name_H-M   'P 1'
#
loop_
_entity.id
_entity.type
_entity.pdbx_description
1 polymer ?
#
loop_
_entity_poly.entity_id
_entity_poly.type
_entity_poly.pdbx_seq_one_letter_code
_entity_poly.pdbx_strand_id
1 'polypeptide(L)'
;MILRGTAQPIVADSVFGDSHGLEIHTVAAGSARGAAEKGEVIPWDMVRAVEGQSGGTGLAEFLEIGEDLWRARIRIERGDAALAQAELAKHWSRFRDADGPTAALVAEGLLRCALSAGDLRAAADPWLACLRHRGMGIASRFPTLPPAIDASNGLLPELSPFMPASRRAELIGACESAKASGESGEVARSIVRIAKGVRISAPSGVPGSGPELGLESGNDPAKESSPALRALGLLEDIASAADVRSLDKAVGSFDRAFEEPPSYLSAWRIAAIGTCRARIARTAPVVAGAAASDRAGALGRAALEFLAVPASGLDRTGLVDAYALEEAASLLRESGDESSAAQLAVLAEQKLQDITHSSGR
;
A
#
# COMPACT_ATOMS: atom_id res chain seq x y z
N MET A 1 -21.35 -14.93 -27.83
CA MET A 1 -21.31 -13.98 -26.70
C MET A 1 -21.14 -12.56 -27.22
N ILE A 2 -21.87 -11.61 -26.64
CA ILE A 2 -21.78 -10.17 -26.96
C ILE A 2 -20.97 -9.48 -25.87
N LEU A 3 -19.93 -8.75 -26.27
CA LEU A 3 -19.10 -7.94 -25.39
C LEU A 3 -19.62 -6.49 -25.32
N ARG A 4 -19.31 -5.79 -24.22
CA ARG A 4 -19.57 -4.36 -24.08
C ARG A 4 -18.56 -3.53 -24.87
N GLY A 5 -18.99 -2.36 -25.35
CA GLY A 5 -18.18 -1.45 -26.15
C GLY A 5 -18.20 -1.78 -27.65
N THR A 6 -17.10 -1.47 -28.34
CA THR A 6 -16.93 -1.71 -29.79
C THR A 6 -16.28 -3.08 -30.10
N ALA A 7 -16.20 -3.96 -29.11
CA ALA A 7 -15.59 -5.27 -29.27
C ALA A 7 -16.45 -6.20 -30.13
N GLN A 8 -15.81 -7.00 -30.98
CA GLN A 8 -16.53 -7.97 -31.80
C GLN A 8 -17.11 -9.11 -30.94
N PRO A 9 -18.29 -9.65 -31.31
CA PRO A 9 -18.83 -10.84 -30.66
C PRO A 9 -17.86 -12.02 -30.75
N ILE A 10 -17.78 -12.81 -29.67
CA ILE A 10 -16.97 -14.03 -29.64
C ILE A 10 -17.89 -15.25 -29.78
N VAL A 11 -17.53 -16.15 -30.68
CA VAL A 11 -18.13 -17.49 -30.80
C VAL A 11 -17.22 -18.46 -30.08
N ALA A 12 -17.76 -19.12 -29.05
CA ALA A 12 -17.03 -20.08 -28.22
C ALA A 12 -17.76 -21.43 -28.24
N ASP A 13 -17.00 -22.52 -28.10
CA ASP A 13 -17.53 -23.89 -28.12
C ASP A 13 -18.15 -24.26 -26.77
N SER A 14 -17.53 -23.80 -25.69
CA SER A 14 -18.06 -23.88 -24.33
C SER A 14 -17.73 -22.62 -23.55
N VAL A 15 -18.58 -22.32 -22.57
CA VAL A 15 -18.40 -21.21 -21.64
C VAL A 15 -18.66 -21.66 -20.21
N PHE A 16 -17.86 -21.19 -19.28
CA PHE A 16 -18.05 -21.41 -17.84
C PHE A 16 -17.91 -20.08 -17.11
N GLY A 17 -18.82 -19.78 -16.19
CA GLY A 17 -18.89 -18.49 -15.51
C GLY A 17 -18.76 -18.64 -14.01
N ASP A 18 -17.82 -17.91 -13.41
CA ASP A 18 -17.58 -17.92 -11.98
C ASP A 18 -17.09 -16.54 -11.45
N SER A 19 -16.53 -16.50 -10.24
CA SER A 19 -16.00 -15.27 -9.65
C SER A 19 -14.74 -14.71 -10.34
N HIS A 20 -14.00 -15.50 -11.11
CA HIS A 20 -12.83 -15.04 -11.85
C HIS A 20 -13.25 -14.27 -13.10
N GLY A 21 -14.29 -14.76 -13.77
CA GLY A 21 -14.86 -14.18 -14.97
C GLY A 21 -15.68 -15.21 -15.75
N LEU A 22 -15.84 -14.95 -17.04
CA LEU A 22 -16.35 -15.91 -18.00
C LEU A 22 -15.17 -16.56 -18.72
N GLU A 23 -14.90 -17.82 -18.39
CA GLU A 23 -13.98 -18.68 -19.13
C GLU A 23 -14.61 -19.08 -20.47
N ILE A 24 -13.88 -18.83 -21.55
CA ILE A 24 -14.26 -19.22 -22.91
C ILE A 24 -13.25 -20.21 -23.47
N HIS A 25 -13.75 -21.28 -24.08
CA HIS A 25 -12.94 -22.23 -24.85
C HIS A 25 -13.27 -22.06 -26.33
N THR A 26 -12.24 -21.84 -27.14
CA THR A 26 -12.36 -21.70 -28.60
C THR A 26 -11.50 -22.74 -29.31
N VAL A 27 -12.06 -23.40 -30.32
CA VAL A 27 -11.30 -24.25 -31.25
C VAL A 27 -10.73 -23.34 -32.35
N ALA A 28 -9.40 -23.29 -32.46
CA ALA A 28 -8.76 -22.54 -33.54
C ALA A 28 -9.17 -23.09 -34.92
N ALA A 29 -9.65 -22.21 -35.80
CA ALA A 29 -10.03 -22.57 -37.16
C ALA A 29 -8.83 -23.19 -37.91
N GLY A 30 -8.95 -24.47 -38.26
CA GLY A 30 -7.92 -25.24 -38.99
C GLY A 30 -7.04 -26.15 -38.12
N SER A 31 -7.26 -26.21 -36.80
CA SER A 31 -6.52 -27.12 -35.94
C SER A 31 -7.00 -28.57 -36.07
N ALA A 32 -6.07 -29.48 -36.38
CA ALA A 32 -6.31 -30.91 -36.32
C ALA A 32 -6.77 -31.32 -34.90
N ARG A 33 -7.61 -32.36 -34.83
CA ARG A 33 -8.07 -33.00 -33.58
C ARG A 33 -6.89 -33.18 -32.62
N GLY A 34 -6.83 -32.37 -31.54
CA GLY A 34 -5.77 -32.42 -30.53
C GLY A 34 -4.96 -31.13 -30.31
N ALA A 35 -5.25 -30.02 -30.99
CA ALA A 35 -4.64 -28.73 -30.64
C ALA A 35 -5.18 -28.21 -29.30
N ALA A 36 -4.30 -27.74 -28.42
CA ALA A 36 -4.62 -27.27 -27.08
C ALA A 36 -5.70 -26.17 -27.11
N GLU A 37 -6.78 -26.39 -26.36
CA GLU A 37 -7.81 -25.39 -26.11
C GLU A 37 -7.17 -24.19 -25.40
N LYS A 38 -7.34 -22.99 -25.97
CA LYS A 38 -6.94 -21.76 -25.30
C LYS A 38 -8.13 -21.27 -24.48
N GLY A 39 -8.10 -21.56 -23.18
CA GLY A 39 -9.00 -20.94 -22.20
C GLY A 39 -8.63 -19.46 -22.04
N GLU A 40 -9.58 -18.57 -22.33
CA GLU A 40 -9.45 -17.13 -22.05
C GLU A 40 -10.49 -16.73 -21.00
N VAL A 41 -10.08 -15.96 -19.99
CA VAL A 41 -10.99 -15.45 -18.95
C VAL A 41 -11.38 -14.02 -19.29
N ILE A 42 -12.67 -13.80 -19.49
CA ILE A 42 -13.24 -12.49 -19.79
C ILE A 42 -13.93 -11.95 -18.53
N PRO A 43 -13.49 -10.81 -17.97
CA PRO A 43 -14.11 -10.27 -16.77
C PRO A 43 -15.56 -9.82 -17.03
N TRP A 44 -16.39 -9.93 -16.00
CA TRP A 44 -17.84 -9.73 -16.09
C TRP A 44 -18.25 -8.30 -16.48
N ASP A 45 -17.42 -7.30 -16.21
CA ASP A 45 -17.62 -5.92 -16.65
C ASP A 45 -17.60 -5.77 -18.18
N MET A 46 -17.02 -6.73 -18.90
CA MET A 46 -16.96 -6.75 -20.37
C MET A 46 -18.05 -7.59 -21.01
N VAL A 47 -18.71 -8.48 -20.27
CA VAL A 47 -19.73 -9.38 -20.83
C VAL A 47 -21.08 -8.68 -20.84
N ARG A 48 -21.68 -8.51 -22.03
CA ARG A 48 -23.03 -7.92 -22.18
C ARG A 48 -24.11 -8.99 -22.17
N ALA A 49 -23.91 -10.06 -22.92
CA ALA A 49 -24.85 -11.16 -23.04
C ALA A 49 -24.15 -12.45 -23.49
N VAL A 50 -24.65 -13.59 -23.02
CA VAL A 50 -24.27 -14.92 -23.49
C VAL A 50 -25.51 -15.54 -24.14
N GLU A 51 -25.38 -15.91 -25.41
CA GLU A 51 -26.46 -16.49 -26.22
C GLU A 51 -26.05 -17.91 -26.65
N GLY A 52 -26.97 -18.88 -26.56
CA GLY A 52 -26.73 -20.28 -26.94
C GLY A 52 -27.31 -21.30 -25.95
N GLN A 53 -27.34 -22.58 -26.35
CA GLN A 53 -27.94 -23.69 -25.57
C GLN A 53 -27.09 -24.17 -24.39
N SER A 54 -25.83 -23.74 -24.29
CA SER A 54 -24.88 -24.16 -23.25
C SER A 54 -24.82 -23.16 -22.08
N GLY A 55 -25.97 -22.73 -21.58
CA GLY A 55 -26.06 -21.85 -20.42
C GLY A 55 -26.03 -22.67 -19.13
N GLY A 56 -24.86 -22.80 -18.49
CA GLY A 56 -24.78 -23.34 -17.14
C GLY A 56 -25.66 -22.55 -16.16
N THR A 57 -26.23 -23.24 -15.17
CA THR A 57 -26.97 -22.60 -14.07
C THR A 57 -26.08 -21.58 -13.36
N GLY A 58 -26.55 -20.32 -13.24
CA GLY A 58 -25.83 -19.26 -12.52
C GLY A 58 -25.31 -18.10 -13.39
N LEU A 59 -25.30 -18.22 -14.72
CA LEU A 59 -24.83 -17.14 -15.62
C LEU A 59 -25.62 -15.84 -15.49
N ALA A 60 -26.94 -15.91 -15.25
CA ALA A 60 -27.80 -14.73 -15.13
C ALA A 60 -27.36 -13.81 -13.97
N GLU A 61 -27.02 -14.40 -12.81
CA GLU A 61 -26.53 -13.66 -11.64
C GLU A 61 -25.24 -12.90 -11.98
N PHE A 62 -24.30 -13.56 -12.67
CA PHE A 62 -23.04 -12.92 -13.03
C PHE A 62 -23.19 -11.86 -14.14
N LEU A 63 -24.18 -11.98 -15.01
CA LEU A 63 -24.51 -10.92 -15.98
C LEU A 63 -25.05 -9.67 -15.27
N GLU A 64 -25.88 -9.83 -14.24
CA GLU A 64 -26.36 -8.72 -13.41
C GLU A 64 -25.20 -8.06 -12.65
N ILE A 65 -24.33 -8.85 -12.01
CA ILE A 65 -23.10 -8.35 -11.39
C ILE A 65 -22.26 -7.59 -12.42
N GLY A 66 -22.06 -8.18 -13.60
CA GLY A 66 -21.30 -7.56 -14.69
C GLY A 66 -21.84 -6.18 -15.08
N GLU A 67 -23.16 -5.99 -15.09
CA GLU A 67 -23.80 -4.69 -15.36
C GLU A 67 -23.51 -3.65 -14.30
N ASP A 68 -23.63 -4.00 -13.01
CA ASP A 68 -23.26 -3.11 -11.92
C ASP A 68 -21.77 -2.72 -11.99
N LEU A 69 -20.89 -3.70 -12.24
CA LEU A 69 -19.44 -3.47 -12.32
C LEU A 69 -19.06 -2.60 -13.52
N TRP A 70 -19.71 -2.78 -14.66
CA TRP A 70 -19.50 -1.90 -15.82
C TRP A 70 -19.94 -0.47 -15.53
N ARG A 71 -21.12 -0.27 -14.91
CA ARG A 71 -21.58 1.07 -14.51
C ARG A 71 -20.62 1.72 -13.53
N ALA A 72 -20.14 0.96 -12.54
CA ALA A 72 -19.15 1.44 -11.59
C ALA A 72 -17.85 1.89 -12.28
N ARG A 73 -17.33 1.07 -13.21
CA ARG A 73 -16.11 1.38 -13.96
C ARG A 73 -16.25 2.68 -14.73
N ILE A 74 -17.33 2.83 -15.50
CA ILE A 74 -17.60 4.06 -16.29
C ILE A 74 -17.79 5.28 -15.38
N ARG A 75 -18.43 5.13 -14.22
CA ARG A 75 -18.58 6.22 -13.22
C ARG A 75 -17.22 6.66 -12.68
N ILE A 76 -16.35 5.73 -12.31
CA ILE A 76 -14.98 6.04 -11.85
C ILE A 76 -14.19 6.77 -12.95
N GLU A 77 -14.25 6.29 -14.19
CA GLU A 77 -13.58 6.94 -15.34
C GLU A 77 -14.07 8.38 -15.58
N ARG A 78 -15.29 8.71 -15.15
CA ARG A 78 -15.88 10.06 -15.25
C ARG A 78 -15.68 10.91 -13.99
N GLY A 79 -15.15 10.34 -12.91
CA GLY A 79 -14.99 11.02 -11.62
C GLY A 79 -16.19 10.90 -10.67
N ASP A 80 -17.21 10.11 -11.00
CA ASP A 80 -18.41 9.91 -10.17
C ASP A 80 -18.20 8.83 -9.09
N ALA A 81 -17.18 9.00 -8.25
CA ALA A 81 -16.74 8.01 -7.26
C ALA A 81 -17.85 7.59 -6.28
N ALA A 82 -18.64 8.54 -5.77
CA ALA A 82 -19.72 8.25 -4.82
C ALA A 82 -20.80 7.32 -5.41
N LEU A 83 -21.15 7.51 -6.68
CA LEU A 83 -22.12 6.63 -7.37
C LEU A 83 -21.51 5.28 -7.71
N ALA A 84 -20.20 5.20 -7.96
CA ALA A 84 -19.53 3.93 -8.21
C ALA A 84 -19.42 3.08 -6.94
N GLN A 85 -19.11 3.71 -5.80
CA GLN A 85 -18.95 3.04 -4.51
C GLN A 85 -20.19 2.21 -4.14
N ALA A 86 -21.39 2.77 -4.34
CA ALA A 86 -22.64 2.09 -4.03
C ALA A 86 -22.84 0.79 -4.85
N GLU A 87 -22.40 0.76 -6.11
CA GLU A 87 -22.48 -0.45 -6.94
C GLU A 87 -21.43 -1.48 -6.52
N LEU A 88 -20.19 -1.05 -6.28
CA LEU A 88 -19.08 -1.93 -5.94
C LEU A 88 -19.24 -2.58 -4.55
N ALA A 89 -19.75 -1.81 -3.59
CA ALA A 89 -19.91 -2.27 -2.21
C ALA A 89 -20.88 -3.46 -2.08
N LYS A 90 -21.90 -3.55 -2.95
CA LYS A 90 -22.83 -4.69 -3.02
C LYS A 90 -22.10 -6.01 -3.22
N HIS A 91 -21.02 -5.97 -4.00
CA HIS A 91 -20.32 -7.15 -4.50
C HIS A 91 -19.03 -7.44 -3.72
N TRP A 92 -18.60 -6.54 -2.83
CA TRP A 92 -17.32 -6.66 -2.13
C TRP A 92 -17.18 -7.95 -1.32
N SER A 93 -18.23 -8.35 -0.59
CA SER A 93 -18.20 -9.59 0.22
C SER A 93 -17.92 -10.83 -0.61
N ARG A 94 -18.37 -10.85 -1.88
CA ARG A 94 -18.15 -11.96 -2.81
C ARG A 94 -16.74 -11.97 -3.39
N PHE A 95 -16.23 -10.79 -3.75
CA PHE A 95 -14.97 -10.68 -4.50
C PHE A 95 -13.73 -10.38 -3.66
N ARG A 96 -13.89 -10.04 -2.37
CA ARG A 96 -12.79 -9.67 -1.45
C ARG A 96 -11.61 -10.64 -1.50
N ASP A 97 -11.92 -11.92 -1.38
CA ASP A 97 -10.93 -13.00 -1.30
C ASP A 97 -10.81 -13.78 -2.62
N ALA A 98 -11.59 -13.39 -3.64
CA ALA A 98 -11.55 -14.01 -4.96
C ALA A 98 -10.33 -13.53 -5.75
N ASP A 99 -9.90 -14.33 -6.72
CA ASP A 99 -8.88 -13.99 -7.69
C ASP A 99 -9.52 -13.59 -9.03
N GLY A 100 -8.68 -13.10 -9.94
CA GLY A 100 -9.07 -12.82 -11.32
C GLY A 100 -9.46 -11.36 -11.60
N PRO A 101 -9.63 -11.04 -12.89
CA PRO A 101 -9.80 -9.66 -13.35
C PRO A 101 -11.10 -9.00 -12.86
N THR A 102 -12.15 -9.78 -12.60
CA THR A 102 -13.40 -9.26 -12.01
C THR A 102 -13.18 -8.80 -10.56
N ALA A 103 -12.53 -9.62 -9.73
CA ALA A 103 -12.21 -9.25 -8.35
C ALA A 103 -11.25 -8.05 -8.27
N ALA A 104 -10.25 -8.02 -9.16
CA ALA A 104 -9.31 -6.91 -9.26
C ALA A 104 -9.99 -5.57 -9.60
N LEU A 105 -11.00 -5.57 -10.48
CA LEU A 105 -11.82 -4.39 -10.75
C LEU A 105 -12.51 -3.88 -9.49
N VAL A 106 -13.11 -4.79 -8.71
CA VAL A 106 -13.86 -4.41 -7.50
C VAL A 106 -12.92 -3.81 -6.46
N ALA A 107 -11.79 -4.47 -6.22
CA ALA A 107 -10.76 -4.00 -5.29
C ALA A 107 -10.22 -2.62 -5.69
N GLU A 108 -9.77 -2.45 -6.94
CA GLU A 108 -9.21 -1.16 -7.38
C GLU A 108 -10.28 -0.06 -7.43
N GLY A 109 -11.51 -0.41 -7.82
CA GLY A 109 -12.61 0.54 -7.84
C GLY A 109 -12.97 1.06 -6.45
N LEU A 110 -13.07 0.18 -5.45
CA LEU A 110 -13.32 0.57 -4.06
C LEU A 110 -12.16 1.38 -3.48
N LEU A 111 -10.91 1.01 -3.81
CA LEU A 111 -9.74 1.78 -3.41
C LEU A 111 -9.84 3.21 -3.95
N ARG A 112 -10.10 3.38 -5.25
CA ARG A 112 -10.23 4.71 -5.87
C ARG A 112 -11.37 5.52 -5.25
N CYS A 113 -12.49 4.89 -4.93
CA CYS A 113 -13.60 5.56 -4.24
C CYS A 113 -13.20 6.03 -2.84
N ALA A 114 -12.52 5.18 -2.07
CA ALA A 114 -12.05 5.51 -0.73
C ALA A 114 -11.01 6.63 -0.73
N LEU A 115 -10.05 6.59 -1.66
CA LEU A 115 -9.06 7.65 -1.85
C LEU A 115 -9.72 8.98 -2.24
N SER A 116 -10.69 8.95 -3.16
CA SER A 116 -11.46 10.14 -3.55
C SER A 116 -12.25 10.75 -2.40
N ALA A 117 -12.67 9.94 -1.42
CA ALA A 117 -13.39 10.40 -0.23
C ALA A 117 -12.47 10.76 0.95
N GLY A 118 -11.15 10.57 0.82
CA GLY A 118 -10.21 10.70 1.94
C GLY A 118 -10.43 9.69 3.08
N ASP A 119 -11.10 8.57 2.81
CA ASP A 119 -11.43 7.54 3.80
C ASP A 119 -10.34 6.46 3.83
N LEU A 120 -9.33 6.70 4.68
CA LEU A 120 -8.21 5.78 4.89
C LEU A 120 -8.66 4.41 5.38
N ARG A 121 -9.72 4.37 6.20
CA ARG A 121 -10.22 3.13 6.78
C ARG A 121 -10.84 2.24 5.71
N ALA A 122 -11.62 2.83 4.80
CA ALA A 122 -12.18 2.12 3.66
C ALA A 122 -11.13 1.73 2.61
N ALA A 123 -9.99 2.42 2.55
CA ALA A 123 -8.95 2.19 1.54
C ALA A 123 -8.05 0.95 1.83
N ALA A 124 -7.87 0.57 3.11
CA ALA A 124 -6.87 -0.44 3.49
C ALA A 124 -7.15 -1.84 2.90
N ASP A 125 -8.35 -2.40 3.11
CA ASP A 125 -8.70 -3.76 2.63
C ASP A 125 -8.65 -3.84 1.09
N PRO A 126 -9.25 -2.89 0.33
CA PRO A 126 -9.13 -2.87 -1.13
C PRO A 126 -7.69 -2.69 -1.64
N TRP A 127 -6.84 -1.89 -0.98
CA TRP A 127 -5.43 -1.76 -1.34
C TRP A 127 -4.67 -3.09 -1.22
N LEU A 128 -4.85 -3.81 -0.11
CA LEU A 128 -4.19 -5.09 0.12
C LEU A 128 -4.65 -6.16 -0.88
N ALA A 129 -5.92 -6.13 -1.29
CA ALA A 129 -6.42 -6.96 -2.38
C ALA A 129 -5.79 -6.57 -3.74
N CYS A 130 -5.61 -5.27 -4.02
CA CYS A 130 -4.92 -4.82 -5.23
C CYS A 130 -3.46 -5.30 -5.28
N LEU A 131 -2.75 -5.28 -4.15
CA LEU A 131 -1.39 -5.83 -4.05
C LEU A 131 -1.36 -7.32 -4.41
N ARG A 132 -2.30 -8.10 -3.86
CA ARG A 132 -2.44 -9.53 -4.17
C ARG A 132 -2.65 -9.74 -5.67
N HIS A 133 -3.59 -9.03 -6.28
CA HIS A 133 -3.89 -9.14 -7.71
C HIS A 133 -2.71 -8.74 -8.60
N ARG A 134 -1.98 -7.67 -8.24
CA ARG A 134 -0.77 -7.25 -8.98
C ARG A 134 0.35 -8.28 -8.86
N GLY A 135 0.52 -8.90 -7.70
CA GLY A 135 1.46 -10.02 -7.51
C GLY A 135 1.15 -11.22 -8.42
N MET A 136 -0.12 -11.39 -8.83
CA MET A 136 -0.55 -12.38 -9.82
C MET A 136 -0.43 -11.91 -11.28
N GLY A 137 0.09 -10.71 -11.52
CA GLY A 137 0.20 -10.12 -12.86
C GLY A 137 -1.12 -9.60 -13.44
N ILE A 138 -2.17 -9.44 -12.62
CA ILE A 138 -3.46 -8.92 -13.09
C ILE A 138 -3.34 -7.40 -13.29
N ALA A 139 -3.52 -6.95 -14.52
CA ALA A 139 -3.42 -5.54 -14.89
C ALA A 139 -4.62 -4.71 -14.36
N SER A 140 -4.38 -3.41 -14.15
CA SER A 140 -5.42 -2.45 -13.79
C SER A 140 -6.52 -2.39 -14.85
N ARG A 141 -7.76 -2.24 -14.38
CA ARG A 141 -8.94 -2.03 -15.24
C ARG A 141 -9.23 -0.56 -15.53
N PHE A 142 -8.37 0.34 -15.05
CA PHE A 142 -8.46 1.78 -15.24
C PHE A 142 -7.20 2.34 -15.92
N PRO A 143 -6.80 1.83 -17.12
CA PRO A 143 -5.53 2.19 -17.75
C PRO A 143 -5.47 3.64 -18.23
N THR A 144 -6.61 4.31 -18.36
CA THR A 144 -6.72 5.72 -18.78
C THR A 144 -6.62 6.69 -17.62
N LEU A 145 -6.74 6.21 -16.38
CA LEU A 145 -6.62 7.03 -15.18
C LEU A 145 -5.19 7.00 -14.64
N PRO A 146 -4.76 8.03 -13.90
CA PRO A 146 -3.53 7.94 -13.12
C PRO A 146 -3.52 6.66 -12.26
N PRO A 147 -2.36 5.98 -12.13
CA PRO A 147 -2.23 4.81 -11.29
C PRO A 147 -2.66 5.13 -9.86
N ALA A 148 -3.60 4.35 -9.30
CA ALA A 148 -4.00 4.52 -7.90
C ALA A 148 -2.85 4.18 -6.95
N ILE A 149 -2.05 3.17 -7.29
CA ILE A 149 -0.93 2.64 -6.49
C ILE A 149 0.34 2.77 -7.30
N ASP A 150 1.44 3.17 -6.65
CA ASP A 150 2.76 3.28 -7.25
C ASP A 150 3.16 1.95 -7.90
N ALA A 151 3.52 1.99 -9.19
CA ALA A 151 3.82 0.79 -9.97
C ALA A 151 5.18 0.17 -9.59
N SER A 152 6.13 0.96 -9.09
CA SER A 152 7.48 0.52 -8.77
C SER A 152 7.55 -0.24 -7.45
N ASN A 153 6.74 0.16 -6.46
CA ASN A 153 6.82 -0.39 -5.11
C ASN A 153 5.47 -0.85 -4.53
N GLY A 154 4.33 -0.59 -5.17
CA GLY A 154 3.03 -1.05 -4.68
C GLY A 154 2.48 -0.27 -3.47
N LEU A 155 3.17 0.77 -3.00
CA LEU A 155 2.75 1.58 -1.87
C LEU A 155 1.82 2.72 -2.29
N LEU A 156 1.09 3.24 -1.31
CA LEU A 156 0.19 4.38 -1.44
C LEU A 156 0.69 5.52 -0.54
N PRO A 157 0.96 6.72 -1.09
CA PRO A 157 1.34 7.89 -0.29
C PRO A 157 0.37 8.18 0.87
N GLU A 158 -0.93 7.97 0.64
CA GLU A 158 -2.02 8.23 1.57
C GLU A 158 -2.04 7.25 2.76
N LEU A 159 -1.40 6.09 2.63
CA LEU A 159 -1.28 5.08 3.71
C LEU A 159 0.12 5.07 4.35
N SER A 160 0.74 6.25 4.45
CA SER A 160 2.03 6.42 5.13
C SER A 160 2.01 5.89 6.56
N PRO A 161 2.99 5.08 7.00
CA PRO A 161 3.11 4.73 8.42
C PRO A 161 3.52 5.93 9.28
N PHE A 162 4.00 7.01 8.65
CA PHE A 162 4.38 8.28 9.26
C PHE A 162 3.28 9.31 9.04
N MET A 163 2.30 9.33 9.95
CA MET A 163 1.15 10.25 9.91
C MET A 163 0.80 10.73 11.33
N PRO A 164 0.07 11.87 11.48
CA PRO A 164 -0.26 12.48 12.77
C PRO A 164 -1.06 11.53 13.66
N ALA A 165 -1.02 11.70 14.98
CA ALA A 165 -1.59 10.74 15.93
C ALA A 165 -3.06 10.39 15.66
N SER A 166 -3.86 11.38 15.26
CA SER A 166 -5.28 11.21 14.93
C SER A 166 -5.49 10.22 13.78
N ARG A 167 -4.75 10.39 12.68
CA ARG A 167 -4.82 9.52 11.49
C ARG A 167 -4.10 8.19 11.68
N ARG A 168 -3.00 8.20 12.45
CA ARG A 168 -2.18 7.00 12.71
C ARG A 168 -2.97 5.90 13.38
N ALA A 169 -3.84 6.25 14.33
CA ALA A 169 -4.73 5.29 14.97
C ALA A 169 -5.74 4.68 13.98
N GLU A 170 -6.28 5.48 13.05
CA GLU A 170 -7.17 5.00 11.99
C GLU A 170 -6.47 4.01 11.06
N LEU A 171 -5.26 4.34 10.61
CA LEU A 171 -4.44 3.46 9.77
C LEU A 171 -4.14 2.13 10.47
N ILE A 172 -3.69 2.17 11.73
CA ILE A 172 -3.38 0.97 12.50
C ILE A 172 -4.63 0.08 12.61
N GLY A 173 -5.77 0.65 13.01
CA GLY A 173 -7.01 -0.11 13.12
C GLY A 173 -7.49 -0.67 11.77
N ALA A 174 -7.31 0.08 10.67
CA ALA A 174 -7.65 -0.38 9.33
C ALA A 174 -6.77 -1.55 8.88
N CYS A 175 -5.45 -1.46 9.05
CA CYS A 175 -4.52 -2.53 8.70
C CYS A 175 -4.68 -3.78 9.59
N GLU A 176 -4.96 -3.62 10.88
CA GLU A 176 -5.19 -4.76 11.79
C GLU A 176 -6.53 -5.47 11.54
N SER A 177 -7.55 -4.74 11.07
CA SER A 177 -8.87 -5.30 10.75
C SER A 177 -8.98 -5.82 9.32
N ALA A 178 -8.03 -5.47 8.44
CA ALA A 178 -8.01 -5.94 7.07
C ALA A 178 -7.84 -7.45 7.02
N LYS A 179 -8.63 -8.13 6.16
CA LYS A 179 -8.63 -9.59 6.05
C LYS A 179 -7.60 -10.07 5.04
N ALA A 180 -6.39 -9.52 5.09
CA ALA A 180 -5.32 -9.87 4.18
C ALA A 180 -4.51 -11.06 4.72
N SER A 181 -4.19 -12.01 3.84
CA SER A 181 -3.32 -13.14 4.13
C SER A 181 -2.06 -13.09 3.27
N GLY A 182 -1.13 -14.02 3.53
CA GLY A 182 0.12 -14.11 2.78
C GLY A 182 0.93 -12.82 2.83
N GLU A 183 1.41 -12.40 1.67
CA GLU A 183 2.30 -11.25 1.52
C GLU A 183 1.59 -9.91 1.77
N SER A 184 0.37 -9.72 1.24
CA SER A 184 -0.42 -8.51 1.54
C SER A 184 -0.67 -8.35 3.04
N GLY A 185 -0.89 -9.47 3.75
CA GLY A 185 -0.99 -9.45 5.21
C GLY A 185 0.31 -9.01 5.89
N GLU A 186 1.47 -9.36 5.33
CA GLU A 186 2.78 -8.93 5.85
C GLU A 186 3.05 -7.44 5.59
N VAL A 187 2.57 -6.90 4.46
CA VAL A 187 2.60 -5.47 4.17
C VAL A 187 1.82 -4.70 5.23
N ALA A 188 0.60 -5.13 5.55
CA ALA A 188 -0.21 -4.53 6.61
C ALA A 188 0.48 -4.58 7.98
N ARG A 189 1.06 -5.73 8.35
CA ARG A 189 1.83 -5.86 9.59
C ARG A 189 3.06 -4.94 9.63
N SER A 190 3.76 -4.79 8.52
CA SER A 190 4.93 -3.91 8.44
C SER A 190 4.55 -2.43 8.59
N ILE A 191 3.46 -1.97 7.96
CA ILE A 191 2.89 -0.64 8.19
C ILE A 191 2.58 -0.43 9.68
N VAL A 192 1.89 -1.40 10.31
CA VAL A 192 1.53 -1.32 11.74
C VAL A 192 2.78 -1.28 12.63
N ARG A 193 3.82 -2.07 12.34
CA ARG A 193 5.07 -2.08 13.12
C ARG A 193 5.76 -0.72 13.07
N ILE A 194 5.92 -0.15 11.87
CA ILE A 194 6.52 1.18 11.69
C ILE A 194 5.67 2.24 12.38
N ALA A 195 4.34 2.25 12.16
CA ALA A 195 3.43 3.23 12.73
C ALA A 195 3.37 3.18 14.27
N LYS A 196 3.52 2.00 14.88
CA LYS A 196 3.62 1.86 16.34
C LYS A 196 5.02 2.13 16.89
N GLY A 197 6.05 2.22 16.04
CA GLY A 197 7.45 2.30 16.45
C GLY A 197 7.94 1.05 17.19
N VAL A 198 7.34 -0.12 16.92
CA VAL A 198 7.66 -1.38 17.61
C VAL A 198 8.94 -1.98 17.02
N ARG A 199 9.88 -2.33 17.90
CA ARG A 199 11.04 -3.17 17.54
C ARG A 199 10.64 -4.64 17.55
N ILE A 200 10.91 -5.36 16.47
CA ILE A 200 11.20 -6.79 16.59
C ILE A 200 12.71 -6.89 16.75
N SER A 201 13.17 -7.36 17.91
CA SER A 201 14.54 -7.86 18.02
C SER A 201 14.65 -9.05 17.07
N ALA A 202 15.37 -8.89 15.96
CA ALA A 202 15.78 -10.06 15.18
C ALA A 202 16.47 -11.05 16.14
N PRO A 203 16.21 -12.37 16.03
CA PRO A 203 16.94 -13.34 16.83
C PRO A 203 18.42 -13.14 16.56
N SER A 204 19.17 -12.81 17.61
CA SER A 204 20.60 -12.64 17.58
C SER A 204 21.24 -13.94 17.09
N GLY A 205 21.65 -13.97 15.82
CA GLY A 205 22.53 -15.00 15.29
C GLY A 205 23.86 -14.94 16.05
N VAL A 206 24.10 -15.96 16.86
CA VAL A 206 25.35 -16.14 17.62
C VAL A 206 26.51 -16.36 16.64
N PRO A 207 27.65 -15.67 16.79
CA PRO A 207 28.86 -15.99 16.05
C PRO A 207 29.68 -17.07 16.79
N GLY A 208 29.95 -18.21 16.16
CA GLY A 208 31.01 -19.13 16.60
C GLY A 208 30.88 -20.61 16.23
N SER A 209 31.72 -21.03 15.26
CA SER A 209 32.56 -22.25 15.31
C SER A 209 32.07 -23.60 14.75
N GLY A 210 32.19 -23.78 13.42
CA GLY A 210 32.79 -24.93 12.67
C GLY A 210 32.06 -26.30 12.58
N PRO A 211 32.52 -27.26 11.73
CA PRO A 211 33.43 -27.19 10.57
C PRO A 211 32.76 -27.55 9.22
N GLU A 212 33.53 -27.40 8.14
CA GLU A 212 33.22 -27.73 6.74
C GLU A 212 32.55 -29.10 6.53
N LEU A 213 31.48 -29.12 5.73
CA LEU A 213 31.17 -30.17 4.77
C LEU A 213 30.42 -29.52 3.60
N GLY A 214 31.06 -29.49 2.45
CA GLY A 214 30.48 -28.97 1.22
C GLY A 214 29.28 -29.80 0.79
N LEU A 215 28.17 -29.12 0.53
CA LEU A 215 27.11 -29.56 -0.37
C LEU A 215 26.65 -28.32 -1.12
N GLU A 216 27.10 -28.26 -2.37
CA GLU A 216 26.40 -27.77 -3.55
C GLU A 216 25.52 -26.52 -3.38
N SER A 217 25.96 -25.49 -4.09
CA SER A 217 25.21 -24.32 -4.53
C SER A 217 23.85 -24.73 -5.13
N GLY A 218 22.86 -24.88 -4.27
CA GLY A 218 21.45 -24.70 -4.60
C GLY A 218 21.14 -23.23 -4.44
N ASN A 219 21.11 -22.48 -5.54
CA ASN A 219 20.31 -21.27 -5.61
C ASN A 219 18.86 -21.69 -5.32
N ASP A 220 18.46 -21.65 -4.06
CA ASP A 220 17.05 -21.67 -3.69
C ASP A 220 16.50 -20.28 -4.09
N PRO A 221 15.56 -20.17 -5.04
CA PRO A 221 14.88 -18.91 -5.35
C PRO A 221 13.88 -18.59 -4.23
N ALA A 222 14.38 -18.49 -3.00
CA ALA A 222 13.61 -18.14 -1.82
C ALA A 222 13.15 -16.69 -1.94
N LYS A 223 11.95 -16.54 -2.52
CA LYS A 223 11.05 -15.38 -2.43
C LYS A 223 11.78 -14.03 -2.48
N GLU A 224 11.98 -13.51 -3.69
CA GLU A 224 12.14 -12.06 -3.82
C GLU A 224 10.88 -11.43 -3.20
N SER A 225 11.02 -10.91 -1.97
CA SER A 225 9.97 -10.17 -1.29
C SER A 225 9.44 -9.12 -2.25
N SER A 226 8.11 -8.94 -2.31
CA SER A 226 7.56 -7.94 -3.22
C SER A 226 8.17 -6.56 -3.00
N PRO A 227 8.14 -5.71 -4.04
CA PRO A 227 8.66 -4.36 -3.95
C PRO A 227 8.11 -3.57 -2.75
N ALA A 228 6.86 -3.82 -2.34
CA ALA A 228 6.24 -3.19 -1.17
C ALA A 228 6.92 -3.60 0.14
N LEU A 229 7.10 -4.89 0.34
CA LEU A 229 7.80 -5.41 1.52
C LEU A 229 9.25 -4.99 1.55
N ARG A 230 9.93 -4.95 0.41
CA ARG A 230 11.31 -4.45 0.31
C ARG A 230 11.41 -2.99 0.75
N ALA A 231 10.53 -2.12 0.23
CA ALA A 231 10.51 -0.71 0.59
C ALA A 231 10.20 -0.50 2.09
N LEU A 232 9.17 -1.19 2.61
CA LEU A 232 8.79 -1.08 4.02
C LEU A 232 9.84 -1.66 4.97
N GLY A 233 10.47 -2.77 4.62
CA GLY A 233 11.55 -3.37 5.41
C GLY A 233 12.74 -2.43 5.55
N LEU A 234 13.13 -1.75 4.46
CA LEU A 234 14.21 -0.76 4.51
C LEU A 234 13.85 0.47 5.37
N LEU A 235 12.59 0.94 5.30
CA LEU A 235 12.11 2.01 6.18
C LEU A 235 12.06 1.60 7.64
N GLU A 236 11.66 0.36 7.92
CA GLU A 236 11.66 -0.21 9.27
C GLU A 236 13.07 -0.34 9.83
N ASP A 237 14.03 -0.78 9.02
CA ASP A 237 15.45 -0.85 9.41
C ASP A 237 15.99 0.53 9.80
N ILE A 238 15.64 1.58 9.06
CA ILE A 238 15.99 2.97 9.38
C ILE A 238 15.34 3.38 10.71
N ALA A 239 14.01 3.25 10.82
CA ALA A 239 13.25 3.70 11.99
C ALA A 239 13.66 2.96 13.29
N SER A 240 14.09 1.70 13.17
CA SER A 240 14.39 0.80 14.28
C SER A 240 15.88 0.61 14.61
N ALA A 241 16.79 1.23 13.84
CA ALA A 241 18.24 1.15 14.02
C ALA A 241 18.70 1.44 15.46
N ALA A 242 19.68 0.70 15.97
CA ALA A 242 20.05 0.76 17.41
C ALA A 242 20.81 2.02 17.82
N ASP A 243 21.62 2.51 16.91
CA ASP A 243 22.58 3.57 17.11
C ASP A 243 22.83 4.27 15.78
N VAL A 244 23.64 5.33 15.83
CA VAL A 244 23.96 6.15 14.66
C VAL A 244 24.62 5.36 13.54
N ARG A 245 25.52 4.42 13.87
CA ARG A 245 26.23 3.63 12.87
C ARG A 245 25.28 2.67 12.14
N SER A 246 24.37 2.06 12.89
CA SER A 246 23.33 1.19 12.35
C SER A 246 22.36 1.97 11.46
N LEU A 247 22.03 3.21 11.87
CA LEU A 247 21.21 4.13 11.08
C LEU A 247 21.87 4.48 9.75
N ASP A 248 23.14 4.90 9.76
CA ASP A 248 23.88 5.25 8.54
C ASP A 248 23.95 4.05 7.57
N LYS A 249 24.12 2.83 8.09
CA LYS A 249 24.10 1.60 7.30
C LYS A 249 22.71 1.30 6.70
N ALA A 250 21.64 1.51 7.47
CA ALA A 250 20.27 1.30 7.01
C ALA A 250 19.92 2.32 5.91
N VAL A 251 20.25 3.59 6.11
CA VAL A 251 20.09 4.67 5.13
C VAL A 251 20.84 4.36 3.84
N GLY A 252 22.12 3.98 3.92
CA GLY A 252 22.90 3.62 2.72
C GLY A 252 22.38 2.35 2.03
N SER A 253 21.69 1.45 2.73
CA SER A 253 21.02 0.30 2.11
C SER A 253 19.76 0.73 1.36
N PHE A 254 18.98 1.66 1.92
CA PHE A 254 17.85 2.26 1.23
C PHE A 254 18.30 3.00 -0.04
N ASP A 255 19.30 3.87 0.06
CA ASP A 255 19.76 4.71 -1.06
C ASP A 255 20.33 3.86 -2.22
N ARG A 256 20.96 2.72 -1.92
CA ARG A 256 21.39 1.77 -2.95
C ARG A 256 20.25 0.98 -3.58
N ALA A 257 19.17 0.75 -2.84
CA ALA A 257 17.99 0.05 -3.36
C ALA A 257 17.10 0.98 -4.20
N PHE A 258 17.08 2.27 -3.88
CA PHE A 258 16.29 3.30 -4.55
C PHE A 258 17.19 4.50 -4.87
N GLU A 259 17.90 4.43 -6.00
CA GLU A 259 18.76 5.52 -6.47
C GLU A 259 17.96 6.81 -6.71
N GLU A 260 16.76 6.67 -7.30
CA GLU A 260 15.81 7.76 -7.49
C GLU A 260 14.44 7.36 -6.91
N PRO A 261 14.23 7.48 -5.58
CA PRO A 261 12.97 7.12 -4.97
C PRO A 261 11.87 8.11 -5.38
N PRO A 262 10.61 7.65 -5.54
CA PRO A 262 9.47 8.55 -5.64
C PRO A 262 9.46 9.56 -4.49
N SER A 263 8.99 10.80 -4.75
CA SER A 263 9.08 11.90 -3.77
C SER A 263 8.46 11.55 -2.42
N TYR A 264 7.30 10.89 -2.40
CA TYR A 264 6.65 10.48 -1.16
C TYR A 264 7.51 9.48 -0.36
N LEU A 265 8.17 8.54 -1.04
CA LEU A 265 9.01 7.53 -0.39
C LEU A 265 10.29 8.17 0.17
N SER A 266 10.82 9.19 -0.51
CA SER A 266 11.90 10.03 0.01
C SER A 266 11.47 10.78 1.27
N ALA A 267 10.24 11.33 1.32
CA ALA A 267 9.70 11.95 2.53
C ALA A 267 9.57 10.93 3.69
N TRP A 268 9.11 9.71 3.41
CA TRP A 268 9.01 8.63 4.40
C TRP A 268 10.38 8.23 4.96
N ARG A 269 11.41 8.19 4.10
CA ARG A 269 12.80 7.94 4.54
C ARG A 269 13.28 9.01 5.51
N ILE A 270 13.04 10.29 5.23
CA ILE A 270 13.43 11.40 6.13
C ILE A 270 12.66 11.28 7.46
N ALA A 271 11.35 11.00 7.42
CA ALA A 271 10.55 10.77 8.61
C ALA A 271 11.09 9.59 9.45
N ALA A 272 11.46 8.47 8.82
CA ALA A 272 12.06 7.32 9.48
C ALA A 272 13.37 7.66 10.19
N ILE A 273 14.23 8.49 9.57
CA ILE A 273 15.47 9.00 10.19
C ILE A 273 15.13 9.82 11.43
N GLY A 274 14.17 10.75 11.33
CA GLY A 274 13.68 11.55 12.45
C GLY A 274 13.17 10.69 13.61
N THR A 275 12.32 9.70 13.31
CA THR A 275 11.80 8.73 14.29
C THR A 275 12.92 7.98 15.01
N CYS A 276 13.93 7.54 14.27
CA CYS A 276 15.08 6.83 14.85
C CYS A 276 15.91 7.75 15.77
N ARG A 277 16.24 8.96 15.31
CA ARG A 277 17.00 9.96 16.06
C ARG A 277 16.28 10.38 17.34
N ALA A 278 14.98 10.60 17.26
CA ALA A 278 14.13 10.90 18.41
C ALA A 278 14.17 9.79 19.46
N ARG A 279 14.05 8.54 19.04
CA ARG A 279 14.16 7.37 19.93
C ARG A 279 15.53 7.28 20.58
N ILE A 280 16.61 7.39 19.81
CA ILE A 280 17.99 7.37 20.33
C ILE A 280 18.17 8.49 21.38
N ALA A 281 17.72 9.71 21.08
CA ALA A 281 17.79 10.85 22.00
C ALA A 281 17.01 10.61 23.31
N ARG A 282 15.81 10.02 23.24
CA ARG A 282 14.99 9.69 24.42
C ARG A 282 15.61 8.60 25.29
N THR A 283 16.32 7.65 24.68
CA THR A 283 16.97 6.52 25.40
C THR A 283 18.42 6.79 25.82
N ALA A 284 18.99 7.93 25.45
CA ALA A 284 20.37 8.26 25.77
C ALA A 284 20.58 8.28 27.30
N PRO A 285 21.62 7.61 27.82
CA PRO A 285 21.86 7.53 29.26
C PRO A 285 22.14 8.92 29.83
N VAL A 286 21.49 9.23 30.95
CA VAL A 286 21.70 10.48 31.69
C VAL A 286 22.96 10.31 32.55
N VAL A 287 24.13 10.70 32.02
CA VAL A 287 25.41 10.67 32.77
C VAL A 287 25.51 11.88 33.72
N ALA A 288 25.66 11.64 35.02
CA ALA A 288 25.63 12.70 36.03
C ALA A 288 26.66 13.83 35.77
N GLY A 289 26.23 15.09 35.85
CA GLY A 289 27.09 16.29 35.81
C GLY A 289 26.84 17.26 34.64
N ALA A 290 26.42 16.76 33.47
CA ALA A 290 26.12 17.57 32.28
C ALA A 290 24.88 17.09 31.47
N ALA A 291 24.30 15.94 31.84
CA ALA A 291 23.38 15.18 30.97
C ALA A 291 22.04 15.81 30.63
N ALA A 292 21.52 16.75 31.43
CA ALA A 292 20.24 17.39 31.11
C ALA A 292 20.38 18.29 29.86
N SER A 293 21.49 19.04 29.76
CA SER A 293 21.82 19.86 28.59
C SER A 293 22.13 19.00 27.37
N ASP A 294 22.82 17.88 27.56
CA ASP A 294 23.17 16.97 26.45
C ASP A 294 21.96 16.27 25.87
N ARG A 295 21.01 15.83 26.72
CA ARG A 295 19.75 15.23 26.27
C ARG A 295 18.85 16.26 25.60
N ALA A 296 18.69 17.45 26.17
CA ALA A 296 17.91 18.53 25.55
C ALA A 296 18.48 18.89 24.17
N GLY A 297 19.81 19.00 24.04
CA GLY A 297 20.47 19.22 22.76
C GLY A 297 20.26 18.06 21.76
N ALA A 298 20.23 16.81 22.23
CA ALA A 298 19.94 15.66 21.38
C ALA A 298 18.48 15.64 20.88
N LEU A 299 17.52 15.99 21.75
CA LEU A 299 16.11 16.14 21.38
C LEU A 299 15.92 17.28 20.37
N GLY A 300 16.56 18.43 20.59
CA GLY A 300 16.53 19.55 19.65
C GLY A 300 17.10 19.19 18.28
N ARG A 301 18.21 18.45 18.22
CA ARG A 301 18.74 17.93 16.94
C ARG A 301 17.77 16.96 16.27
N ALA A 302 17.13 16.07 17.02
CA ALA A 302 16.12 15.18 16.46
C ALA A 302 14.88 15.94 15.93
N ALA A 303 14.49 17.04 16.57
CA ALA A 303 13.42 17.91 16.05
C ALA A 303 13.81 18.54 14.70
N LEU A 304 15.07 18.96 14.53
CA LEU A 304 15.55 19.48 13.23
C LEU A 304 15.51 18.43 12.13
N GLU A 305 15.80 17.16 12.44
CA GLU A 305 15.68 16.05 11.47
C GLU A 305 14.24 15.88 10.99
N PHE A 306 13.25 16.03 11.87
CA PHE A 306 11.84 16.04 11.46
C PHE A 306 11.50 17.26 10.61
N LEU A 307 11.99 18.46 10.95
CA LEU A 307 11.74 19.66 10.17
C LEU A 307 12.33 19.61 8.75
N ALA A 308 13.28 18.70 8.48
CA ALA A 308 13.75 18.44 7.13
C ALA A 308 12.66 17.87 6.20
N VAL A 309 11.62 17.21 6.75
CA VAL A 309 10.49 16.69 5.97
C VAL A 309 9.72 17.83 5.29
N PRO A 310 9.06 18.77 6.02
CA PRO A 310 8.33 19.86 5.37
C PRO A 310 9.26 20.81 4.59
N ALA A 311 10.51 20.97 5.01
CA ALA A 311 11.49 21.78 4.27
C ALA A 311 11.82 21.20 2.88
N SER A 312 11.68 19.88 2.69
CA SER A 312 11.97 19.21 1.42
C SER A 312 10.90 19.46 0.35
N GLY A 313 9.66 19.77 0.74
CA GLY A 313 8.53 19.93 -0.18
C GLY A 313 8.15 18.65 -0.94
N LEU A 314 8.57 17.48 -0.45
CA LEU A 314 8.40 16.20 -1.14
C LEU A 314 7.04 15.54 -0.86
N ASP A 315 6.44 15.80 0.30
CA ASP A 315 5.16 15.20 0.69
C ASP A 315 3.97 16.01 0.12
N ARG A 316 3.38 15.48 -0.95
CA ARG A 316 2.18 16.08 -1.56
C ARG A 316 0.90 15.80 -0.78
N THR A 317 0.89 14.78 0.07
CA THR A 317 -0.30 14.44 0.87
C THR A 317 -0.45 15.35 2.08
N GLY A 318 0.64 15.98 2.53
CA GLY A 318 0.73 16.76 3.76
C GLY A 318 0.70 15.93 5.05
N LEU A 319 0.45 14.61 4.97
CA LEU A 319 0.35 13.73 6.14
C LEU A 319 1.70 13.57 6.85
N VAL A 320 2.76 13.38 6.07
CA VAL A 320 4.13 13.20 6.59
C VAL A 320 4.68 14.52 7.12
N ASP A 321 4.36 15.63 6.44
CA ASP A 321 4.66 16.98 6.93
C ASP A 321 4.01 17.24 8.30
N ALA A 322 2.71 16.97 8.42
CA ALA A 322 1.97 17.16 9.66
C ALA A 322 2.51 16.25 10.78
N TYR A 323 2.86 15.00 10.46
CA TYR A 323 3.51 14.08 11.39
C TYR A 323 4.85 14.63 11.90
N ALA A 324 5.69 15.11 10.99
CA ALA A 324 7.00 15.63 11.34
C ALA A 324 6.90 16.88 12.22
N LEU A 325 5.94 17.77 11.96
CA LEU A 325 5.66 18.94 12.79
C LEU A 325 5.16 18.53 14.20
N GLU A 326 4.27 17.53 14.29
CA GLU A 326 3.77 16.98 15.57
C GLU A 326 4.91 16.41 16.42
N GLU A 327 5.78 15.58 15.84
CA GLU A 327 6.91 14.98 16.54
C GLU A 327 7.97 16.02 16.91
N ALA A 328 8.30 16.96 16.01
CA ALA A 328 9.24 18.05 16.31
C ALA A 328 8.72 18.92 17.47
N ALA A 329 7.43 19.26 17.48
CA ALA A 329 6.82 19.99 18.60
C ALA A 329 6.90 19.20 19.92
N SER A 330 6.69 17.88 19.90
CA SER A 330 6.84 17.04 21.09
C SER A 330 8.27 17.04 21.61
N LEU A 331 9.26 16.88 20.72
CA LEU A 331 10.68 16.86 21.09
C LEU A 331 11.16 18.19 21.65
N LEU A 332 10.70 19.32 21.09
CA LEU A 332 11.04 20.65 21.59
C LEU A 332 10.45 20.90 22.98
N ARG A 333 9.19 20.48 23.23
CA ARG A 333 8.58 20.44 24.57
C ARG A 333 9.42 19.62 25.54
N GLU A 334 9.81 18.40 25.16
CA GLU A 334 10.66 17.53 25.98
C GLU A 334 12.06 18.15 26.25
N SER A 335 12.56 19.00 25.35
CA SER A 335 13.83 19.71 25.50
C SER A 335 13.75 21.00 26.34
N GLY A 336 12.54 21.50 26.62
CA GLY A 336 12.27 22.73 27.35
C GLY A 336 12.03 23.98 26.49
N ASP A 337 12.00 23.87 25.16
CA ASP A 337 11.68 24.97 24.25
C ASP A 337 10.16 25.01 23.95
N GLU A 338 9.40 25.51 24.92
CA GLU A 338 7.95 25.62 24.83
C GLU A 338 7.48 26.60 23.74
N SER A 339 8.26 27.66 23.47
CA SER A 339 7.87 28.69 22.51
C SER A 339 7.89 28.15 21.07
N SER A 340 8.98 27.50 20.69
CA SER A 340 9.10 26.88 19.37
C SER A 340 8.11 25.72 19.22
N ALA A 341 7.94 24.92 20.28
CA ALA A 341 6.98 23.82 20.27
C ALA A 341 5.53 24.29 20.04
N ALA A 342 5.11 25.40 20.66
CA ALA A 342 3.78 25.97 20.46
C ALA A 342 3.58 26.46 19.02
N GLN A 343 4.59 27.08 18.40
CA GLN A 343 4.53 27.51 17.00
C GLN A 343 4.38 26.33 16.04
N LEU A 344 5.16 25.27 16.25
CA LEU A 344 5.07 24.06 15.42
C LEU A 344 3.74 23.34 15.57
N ALA A 345 3.15 23.32 16.78
CA ALA A 345 1.84 22.73 17.00
C ALA A 345 0.74 23.45 16.19
N VAL A 346 0.78 24.78 16.12
CA VAL A 346 -0.14 25.57 15.28
C VAL A 346 0.03 25.23 13.80
N LEU A 347 1.28 25.11 13.33
CA LEU A 347 1.55 24.74 11.93
C LEU A 347 1.08 23.31 11.61
N ALA A 348 1.27 22.36 12.53
CA ALA A 348 0.79 20.99 12.38
C ALA A 348 -0.74 20.94 12.26
N GLU A 349 -1.45 21.71 13.09
CA GLU A 349 -2.91 21.81 13.05
C GLU A 349 -3.40 22.43 11.73
N GLN A 350 -2.77 23.52 11.28
CA GLN A 350 -3.08 24.13 9.97
C GLN A 350 -2.91 23.13 8.83
N LYS A 351 -1.80 22.39 8.82
CA LYS A 351 -1.57 21.34 7.82
C LYS A 351 -2.65 20.27 7.85
N LEU A 352 -3.06 19.80 9.03
CA LEU A 352 -4.11 18.79 9.14
C LEU A 352 -5.47 19.30 8.64
N GLN A 353 -5.78 20.58 8.89
CA GLN A 353 -6.97 21.24 8.35
C GLN A 353 -6.91 21.32 6.82
N ASP A 354 -5.76 21.70 6.23
CA ASP A 354 -5.59 21.77 4.78
C ASP A 354 -5.82 20.42 4.10
N ILE A 355 -5.29 19.34 4.70
CA ILE A 355 -5.49 17.97 4.22
C ILE A 355 -6.99 17.64 4.19
N THR A 356 -7.70 17.93 5.28
CA THR A 356 -9.14 17.63 5.40
C THR A 356 -9.98 18.39 4.37
N HIS A 357 -9.65 19.66 4.11
CA HIS A 357 -10.36 20.47 3.11
C HIS A 357 -10.02 20.07 1.67
N SER A 358 -8.81 19.58 1.42
CA SER A 358 -8.39 19.09 0.11
C SER A 358 -9.07 17.77 -0.29
N SER A 359 -9.40 16.92 0.68
CA SER A 359 -10.12 15.64 0.44
C SER A 359 -11.63 15.80 0.23
N GLY A 360 -12.19 16.99 0.45
CA GLY A 360 -13.63 17.28 0.32
C GLY A 360 -14.05 17.97 -0.99
N ARG A 361 -13.15 18.08 -1.98
CA ARG A 361 -13.41 18.68 -3.30
C ARG A 361 -13.33 17.64 -4.40
#